data_AF-A0A8T5EBR4-F1
#
_entry.id   AF-A0A8T5EBR4-F1
#
_cell.length_a   1.000
_cell.length_b   1.000
_cell.length_c   1.000
_cell.angle_alpha   90.00
_cell.angle_beta   90.00
_cell.angle_gamma   90.00
#
_symmetry.space_group_name_H-M   'P 1'
#
loop_
_entity.id
_entity.type
_entity.pdbx_description
1 polymer ?
#
loop_
_entity_poly.entity_id
_entity_poly.type
_entity_poly.pdbx_seq_one_letter_code
_entity_poly.pdbx_strand_id
1 'polypeptide(L)'
;MDLKKFIKDQGLSGFPIGLGGCRILEYNFDSCDYDLVVFDETISDKQIVSFENDLITIHHASLSETNTKKLLQYDKLNILQDDSWNLKILLAKISKKRDSLFSDYAKNSLIESM
;
A
#
# COMPACT_ATOMS: atom_id res chain seq x y z
N MET A 1 11.77 -12.54 -8.03
CA MET A 1 10.34 -12.45 -7.69
C MET A 1 9.44 -12.30 -8.90
N ASP A 2 8.52 -13.25 -9.12
CA ASP A 2 7.34 -13.06 -9.99
C ASP A 2 6.10 -12.67 -9.17
N LEU A 3 5.85 -11.36 -9.03
CA LEU A 3 4.71 -10.84 -8.27
C LEU A 3 3.36 -11.24 -8.87
N LYS A 4 3.26 -11.43 -10.19
CA LYS A 4 1.99 -11.84 -10.82
C LYS A 4 1.65 -13.27 -10.45
N LYS A 5 2.65 -14.15 -10.43
CA LYS A 5 2.51 -15.52 -9.96
C LYS A 5 2.12 -15.55 -8.48
N PHE A 6 2.80 -14.77 -7.63
CA PHE A 6 2.44 -14.66 -6.22
C PHE A 6 0.97 -14.24 -6.01
N ILE A 7 0.54 -13.16 -6.67
CA ILE A 7 -0.84 -12.65 -6.59
C ILE A 7 -1.85 -13.74 -6.96
N LYS A 8 -1.56 -14.52 -8.02
CA LYS A 8 -2.42 -15.62 -8.45
C LYS A 8 -2.43 -16.77 -7.43
N ASP A 9 -1.27 -17.20 -6.96
CA ASP A 9 -1.13 -18.33 -6.03
C ASP A 9 -1.78 -18.05 -4.67
N GLN A 10 -1.82 -16.77 -4.25
CA GLN A 10 -2.50 -16.32 -3.04
C GLN A 10 -4.00 -16.03 -3.23
N GLY A 11 -4.55 -16.21 -4.43
CA GLY A 11 -5.97 -15.93 -4.71
C GLY A 11 -6.32 -14.44 -4.66
N LEU A 12 -5.36 -13.55 -4.85
CA LEU A 12 -5.53 -12.09 -4.74
C LEU A 12 -5.90 -11.42 -6.07
N SER A 13 -6.02 -12.20 -7.15
CA SER A 13 -6.30 -11.68 -8.51
C SER A 13 -7.63 -10.94 -8.66
N GLY A 14 -8.51 -10.93 -7.65
CA GLY A 14 -9.76 -10.16 -7.69
C GLY A 14 -9.65 -8.72 -7.17
N PHE A 15 -8.49 -8.30 -6.62
CA PHE A 15 -8.38 -7.05 -5.87
C PHE A 15 -7.47 -6.02 -6.54
N PRO A 16 -7.70 -4.71 -6.34
CA PRO A 16 -6.69 -3.71 -6.64
C PRO A 16 -5.48 -3.89 -5.73
N ILE A 17 -4.27 -3.80 -6.30
CA ILE A 17 -3.02 -4.04 -5.59
C ILE A 17 -2.00 -2.96 -5.95
N GLY A 18 -1.46 -2.33 -4.91
CA GLY A 18 -0.31 -1.44 -5.01
C GLY A 18 0.95 -2.08 -4.42
N LEU A 19 2.11 -1.72 -4.97
CA LEU A 19 3.42 -2.00 -4.40
C LEU A 19 3.98 -0.73 -3.78
N GLY A 20 4.42 -0.81 -2.54
CA GLY A 20 5.04 0.28 -1.80
C GLY A 20 6.48 -0.02 -1.39
N GLY A 21 6.92 0.69 -0.36
CA GLY A 21 8.18 0.40 0.30
C GLY A 21 9.42 0.76 -0.51
N CYS A 22 10.55 0.15 -0.14
CA CYS A 22 11.83 0.45 -0.78
C CYS A 22 11.99 -0.22 -2.16
N ARG A 23 11.20 -1.25 -2.48
CA ARG A 23 11.26 -1.94 -3.79
C ARG A 23 10.77 -1.09 -4.97
N ILE A 24 10.03 0.00 -4.70
CA ILE A 24 9.61 0.98 -5.73
C ILE A 24 10.57 2.16 -5.88
N LEU A 25 11.62 2.23 -5.08
CA LEU A 25 12.64 3.28 -5.16
C LEU A 25 13.78 2.84 -6.09
N GLU A 26 14.51 3.81 -6.66
CA GLU A 26 15.67 3.55 -7.53
C GLU A 26 16.82 2.81 -6.80
N TYR A 27 16.87 2.90 -5.47
CA TYR A 27 17.93 2.32 -4.63
C TYR A 27 17.38 1.21 -3.74
N ASN A 28 16.92 0.11 -4.34
CA ASN A 28 16.45 -1.05 -3.58
C ASN A 28 17.64 -1.87 -3.04
N PHE A 29 17.55 -2.24 -1.76
CA PHE A 29 18.56 -3.07 -1.10
C PHE A 29 18.12 -4.53 -1.08
N ASP A 30 19.06 -5.47 -0.97
CA ASP A 30 18.74 -6.89 -0.84
C ASP A 30 17.90 -7.19 0.41
N SER A 31 18.01 -6.36 1.45
CA SER A 31 17.23 -6.45 2.68
C SER A 31 15.77 -5.98 2.55
N CYS A 32 15.37 -5.44 1.40
CA CYS A 32 14.01 -4.96 1.18
C CYS A 32 13.03 -6.13 0.99
N ASP A 33 11.99 -6.19 1.79
CA ASP A 33 10.80 -6.97 1.46
C ASP A 33 9.94 -6.28 0.40
N TYR A 34 9.00 -7.02 -0.15
CA TYR A 34 7.98 -6.48 -1.06
C TYR A 34 6.75 -6.08 -0.25
N ASP A 35 6.48 -4.79 -0.14
CA ASP A 35 5.30 -4.25 0.55
C ASP A 35 4.09 -4.19 -0.40
N LEU A 36 3.26 -5.23 -0.37
CA LEU A 36 2.01 -5.29 -1.14
C LEU A 36 0.87 -4.70 -0.32
N VAL A 37 0.12 -3.77 -0.92
CA VAL A 37 -1.11 -3.22 -0.36
C VAL A 37 -2.28 -3.75 -1.18
N VAL A 38 -3.10 -4.61 -0.57
CA VAL A 38 -4.26 -5.25 -1.18
C VAL A 38 -5.52 -4.54 -0.73
N PHE A 39 -6.29 -4.01 -1.68
CA PHE A 39 -7.53 -3.30 -1.41
C PHE A 39 -8.72 -4.27 -1.46
N ASP A 40 -8.83 -5.10 -0.41
CA ASP A 40 -9.84 -6.16 -0.28
C ASP A 40 -10.91 -5.87 0.80
N GLU A 41 -10.91 -4.66 1.35
CA GLU A 41 -11.84 -4.20 2.39
C GLU A 41 -11.71 -4.98 3.72
N THR A 42 -10.68 -5.81 3.87
CA THR A 42 -10.42 -6.55 5.09
C THR A 42 -9.72 -5.67 6.12
N ILE A 43 -10.15 -5.77 7.38
CA ILE A 43 -9.45 -5.16 8.52
C ILE A 43 -8.71 -6.27 9.24
N SER A 44 -7.44 -6.45 8.91
CA SER A 44 -6.56 -7.45 9.53
C SER A 44 -5.15 -6.89 9.72
N ASP A 45 -4.40 -7.55 10.60
CA ASP A 45 -2.98 -7.28 10.75
C ASP A 45 -2.21 -7.63 9.46
N LYS A 46 -1.06 -6.99 9.28
CA LYS A 46 -0.17 -7.30 8.16
C LYS A 46 0.28 -8.76 8.22
N GLN A 47 0.41 -9.37 7.05
CA GLN A 47 0.91 -10.74 6.91
C GLN A 47 2.32 -10.70 6.33
N ILE A 48 3.19 -11.62 6.76
CA ILE A 48 4.54 -11.77 6.19
C ILE A 48 4.63 -13.17 5.61
N VAL A 49 4.87 -13.26 4.31
CA VAL A 49 4.89 -14.51 3.55
C VAL A 49 6.23 -14.63 2.83
N SER A 50 6.86 -15.81 2.89
CA SER A 50 8.03 -16.09 2.07
C SER A 50 7.61 -16.66 0.72
N PHE A 51 8.22 -16.18 -0.36
CA PHE A 51 7.98 -16.68 -1.71
C PHE A 51 9.26 -16.53 -2.55
N GLU A 52 9.69 -17.60 -3.21
CA GLU A 52 10.87 -17.60 -4.09
C GLU A 52 12.15 -16.98 -3.45
N ASN A 53 12.38 -17.26 -2.15
CA ASN A 53 13.47 -16.74 -1.31
C ASN A 53 13.40 -15.26 -0.93
N ASP A 54 12.34 -14.56 -1.29
CA ASP A 54 12.07 -13.21 -0.83
C ASP A 54 11.01 -13.22 0.30
N LEU A 55 10.89 -12.09 0.99
CA LEU A 55 9.82 -11.80 1.93
C LEU A 55 8.83 -10.81 1.30
N ILE A 56 7.55 -11.09 1.49
CA ILE A 56 6.44 -10.26 1.05
C ILE A 56 5.63 -9.88 2.28
N THR A 57 5.51 -8.57 2.54
CA THR A 57 4.60 -8.05 3.55
C THR A 57 3.29 -7.65 2.85
N ILE A 58 2.17 -8.24 3.28
CA ILE A 58 0.84 -7.95 2.77
C ILE A 58 0.12 -7.04 3.77
N HIS A 59 -0.29 -5.88 3.30
CA HIS A 59 -1.15 -4.93 4.00
C HIS A 59 -2.56 -5.00 3.42
N HIS A 60 -3.56 -5.15 4.28
CA HIS A 60 -4.96 -5.07 3.89
C HIS A 60 -5.47 -3.64 4.03
N ALA A 61 -6.18 -3.17 3.00
CA ALA A 61 -6.60 -1.80 2.85
C ALA A 61 -8.04 -1.70 2.31
N SER A 62 -8.63 -0.53 2.49
CA SER A 62 -9.94 -0.16 1.95
C SER A 62 -9.78 0.99 0.97
N LEU A 63 -10.50 0.94 -0.15
CA LEU A 63 -10.62 2.09 -1.07
C LEU A 63 -11.42 3.25 -0.44
N SER A 64 -12.15 2.98 0.63
CA SER A 64 -12.94 3.95 1.40
C SER A 64 -12.20 4.55 2.60
N GLU A 65 -10.89 4.31 2.71
CA GLU A 65 -10.07 4.82 3.81
C GLU A 65 -10.20 6.35 3.98
N THR A 66 -10.28 6.79 5.24
CA THR A 66 -10.40 8.21 5.61
C THR A 66 -9.32 8.64 6.60
N ASN A 67 -8.62 7.70 7.22
CA ASN A 67 -7.54 8.00 8.14
C ASN A 67 -6.34 8.60 7.39
N THR A 68 -5.99 9.83 7.76
CA THR A 68 -4.93 10.61 7.10
C THR A 68 -3.57 9.91 7.12
N LYS A 69 -3.19 9.25 8.22
CA LYS A 69 -1.92 8.52 8.33
C LYS A 69 -1.85 7.39 7.31
N LYS A 70 -2.92 6.59 7.20
CA LYS A 70 -2.99 5.49 6.23
C LYS A 70 -3.05 5.99 4.78
N LEU A 71 -3.82 7.05 4.52
CA LEU A 71 -3.86 7.67 3.19
C LEU A 71 -2.48 8.15 2.73
N LEU A 72 -1.68 8.71 3.64
CA LEU A 72 -0.29 9.09 3.35
C LEU A 72 0.61 7.87 3.06
N GLN A 73 0.35 6.72 3.68
CA GLN A 73 1.07 5.47 3.38
C GLN A 73 0.74 4.91 1.99
N TYR A 74 -0.44 5.21 1.44
CA TYR A 74 -0.79 4.83 0.08
C TYR A 74 -0.20 5.76 -0.98
N ASP A 75 0.38 6.90 -0.59
CA ASP A 75 0.95 7.84 -1.55
C ASP A 75 2.06 7.18 -2.38
N LYS A 76 2.02 7.40 -3.70
CA LYS A 76 3.00 6.88 -4.67
C LYS A 76 3.13 5.35 -4.75
N LEU A 77 2.13 4.58 -4.33
CA LEU A 77 2.09 3.16 -4.63
C LEU A 77 2.20 2.91 -6.14
N ASN A 78 3.06 1.98 -6.53
CA ASN A 78 3.12 1.50 -7.91
C ASN A 78 1.98 0.48 -8.14
N ILE A 79 1.07 0.76 -9.07
CA ILE A 79 -0.10 -0.09 -9.30
C ILE A 79 0.34 -1.39 -9.99
N LEU A 80 0.11 -2.53 -9.33
CA LEU A 80 0.31 -3.86 -9.91
C LEU A 80 -0.95 -4.39 -10.61
N GLN A 81 -2.13 -4.10 -10.04
CA GLN A 81 -3.43 -4.53 -10.54
C GLN A 81 -4.51 -3.49 -10.18
N ASP A 82 -5.37 -3.09 -11.12
CA ASP A 82 -6.47 -2.14 -10.89
C ASP A 82 -7.48 -2.14 -12.05
N ASP A 83 -8.21 -3.25 -12.22
CA ASP A 83 -9.10 -3.45 -13.37
C ASP A 83 -10.21 -2.39 -13.47
N SER A 84 -10.69 -1.90 -12.31
CA SER A 84 -11.76 -0.90 -12.21
C SER A 84 -11.26 0.56 -12.16
N TRP A 85 -9.95 0.79 -12.21
CA TRP A 85 -9.33 2.13 -12.10
C TRP A 85 -9.54 2.85 -10.75
N ASN A 86 -10.12 2.16 -9.76
CA ASN A 86 -10.49 2.77 -8.49
C ASN A 86 -9.25 3.12 -7.67
N LEU A 87 -8.23 2.26 -7.68
CA LEU A 87 -6.97 2.54 -6.97
C LEU A 87 -6.28 3.75 -7.61
N LYS A 88 -6.21 3.82 -8.94
CA LYS A 88 -5.64 4.97 -9.65
C LYS A 88 -6.35 6.28 -9.31
N ILE A 89 -7.68 6.27 -9.23
CA ILE A 89 -8.48 7.44 -8.83
C ILE A 89 -8.16 7.84 -7.38
N LEU A 90 -8.07 6.86 -6.46
CA LEU A 90 -7.71 7.11 -5.06
C LEU A 90 -6.32 7.75 -4.95
N LEU A 91 -5.31 7.17 -5.61
CA LEU A 91 -3.94 7.67 -5.59
C LEU A 91 -3.85 9.09 -6.17
N ALA A 92 -4.60 9.41 -7.23
CA ALA A 92 -4.66 10.76 -7.78
C ALA A 92 -5.26 11.77 -6.79
N LYS A 93 -6.31 11.38 -6.05
CA LYS A 93 -6.92 12.22 -5.00
C LYS A 93 -5.94 12.46 -3.84
N ILE A 94 -5.23 11.43 -3.41
CA ILE A 94 -4.21 11.52 -2.36
C ILE A 94 -3.10 12.46 -2.80
N SER A 95 -2.53 12.25 -3.99
CA SER A 95 -1.46 13.09 -4.54
C SER A 95 -1.87 14.57 -4.60
N LYS A 96 -3.09 14.87 -5.07
CA LYS A 96 -3.61 16.25 -5.12
C LYS A 96 -3.78 16.90 -3.73
N LYS A 97 -4.05 16.10 -2.69
CA LYS A 97 -4.30 16.57 -1.32
C LYS A 97 -3.13 16.32 -0.37
N ARG A 98 -1.98 15.87 -0.88
CA ARG A 98 -0.86 15.36 -0.09
C ARG A 98 -0.42 16.32 1.01
N ASP A 99 -0.25 17.59 0.70
CA ASP A 99 0.21 18.60 1.67
C ASP A 99 -0.81 18.85 2.78
N SER A 100 -2.11 18.90 2.43
CA SER A 100 -3.18 19.02 3.42
C SER A 100 -3.27 17.79 4.33
N LEU A 101 -3.15 16.59 3.76
CA LEU A 101 -3.11 15.34 4.52
C LEU A 101 -1.90 15.35 5.47
N PHE A 102 -0.72 15.77 5.00
CA PHE A 102 0.47 15.83 5.83
C PHE A 102 0.32 16.81 7.00
N SER A 103 -0.22 18.01 6.75
CA SER A 103 -0.52 18.99 7.79
C SER A 103 -1.47 18.43 8.85
N ASP A 104 -2.56 17.80 8.42
CA ASP A 104 -3.56 17.25 9.35
C ASP A 104 -2.97 16.09 10.18
N TYR A 105 -2.18 15.22 9.54
CA TYR A 105 -1.47 14.15 10.24
C TYR A 105 -0.48 14.69 11.29
N ALA A 106 0.29 15.72 10.95
CA ALA A 106 1.24 16.34 11.87
C ALA A 106 0.55 16.96 13.09
N LYS A 107 -0.57 17.68 12.88
CA LYS A 107 -1.38 18.24 13.98
C LYS A 107 -1.94 17.16 14.90
N ASN A 108 -2.54 16.12 14.32
CA ASN A 108 -3.12 15.03 15.10
C ASN A 108 -2.04 14.29 15.89
N SER A 109 -0.88 14.03 15.28
CA SER A 109 0.24 13.37 15.97
C SER A 109 0.75 14.17 17.18
N LEU A 110 0.80 15.51 17.06
CA LEU A 110 1.17 16.38 18.18
C LEU A 110 0.15 16.31 19.32
N ILE A 111 -1.14 16.33 18.99
CA ILE A 111 -2.22 16.26 19.99
C ILE A 111 -2.21 14.89 20.70
N GLU A 112 -2.04 13.79 19.96
CA GLU A 112 -1.97 12.43 20.51
C GLU A 112 -0.74 12.16 21.39
N SER A 113 0.28 13.02 21.31
CA SER A 113 1.51 12.90 22.09
C SER A 113 1.45 13.63 23.44
N MET A 114 0.35 14.34 23.74
CA MET A 114 0.12 15.06 25.01
C MET A 114 -0.81 14.29 25.92
#